data_AF-A0A0K8SM70-F1
#
_entry.id   AF-A0A0K8SM70-F1
#
_cell.length_a   1.000
_cell.length_b   1.000
_cell.length_c   1.000
_cell.angle_alpha   90.00
_cell.angle_beta   90.00
_cell.angle_gamma   90.00
#
_symmetry.space_group_name_H-M   'P 1'
#
loop_
_entity.id
_entity.type
_entity.pdbx_description
1 polymer ?
#
loop_
_entity_poly.entity_id
_entity_poly.type
_entity_poly.pdbx_seq_one_letter_code
_entity_poly.pdbx_strand_id
1 'polypeptide(L)'
;MSLFTSPWSETNGRKPVLIVSLTGQALTQAAFTYMSTIKKINPYWYLVAGIPASISGGPILTILSCYCYLIDVTCPKDRVIRLAVLNEFVCIIAVIANLVAPTLQNMGYLAVYGTGAVLMVIVLLYVIILLPESAEVMKETSTTLFTTDHLIDSFKTFFKRRPGNTRSVIFALTGCGVVSLLVNAGEPDCKYLATMKKFDWGISDYTTFNAVSLIVQALGTLSGVYLLMNICRLGEAASNLVIQISLLASSILTAIATTPTMFYITSQIRIFYGCLGPITKGFISKLLPPHDIAKVLAFGSTLEAFMPQIGAVLYANLYNRTVGTDPFAIFLLSASLQLLVIIWTIIGFTRFYYGKGKTDIDQEIGNIKDEQ
;
A
#
# COMPACT_ATOMS: atom_id res chain seq x y z
N MET A 1 -12.57 -10.60 3.01
CA MET A 1 -12.16 -11.16 4.31
C MET A 1 -11.48 -10.12 5.19
N SER A 2 -10.48 -9.38 4.69
CA SER A 2 -9.85 -8.26 5.41
C SER A 2 -10.86 -7.28 6.07
N LEU A 3 -11.89 -6.85 5.34
CA LEU A 3 -12.93 -5.95 5.86
C LEU A 3 -13.74 -6.49 7.05
N PHE A 4 -13.87 -7.82 7.17
CA PHE A 4 -14.60 -8.45 8.27
C PHE A 4 -13.70 -8.68 9.48
N THR A 5 -12.46 -9.10 9.21
CA THR A 5 -11.50 -9.49 10.25
C THR A 5 -10.86 -8.27 10.92
N SER A 6 -10.73 -7.14 10.24
CA SER A 6 -10.08 -5.94 10.80
C SER A 6 -10.88 -5.25 11.93
N PRO A 7 -12.21 -5.05 11.83
CA PRO A 7 -13.02 -4.57 12.96
C PRO A 7 -13.11 -5.60 14.10
N TRP A 8 -13.22 -6.89 13.76
CA TRP A 8 -13.21 -7.97 14.74
C TRP A 8 -11.88 -8.00 15.53
N SER A 9 -10.77 -7.65 14.87
CA SER A 9 -9.46 -7.54 15.47
C SER A 9 -9.35 -6.47 16.58
N GLU A 10 -10.19 -5.43 16.53
CA GLU A 10 -10.16 -4.35 17.53
C GLU A 10 -10.78 -4.78 18.86
N THR A 11 -11.69 -5.75 18.84
CA THR A 11 -12.40 -6.24 20.03
C THR A 11 -11.79 -7.52 20.60
N ASN A 12 -11.33 -8.42 19.73
CA ASN A 12 -10.85 -9.76 20.10
C ASN A 12 -9.31 -9.91 20.06
N GLY A 13 -8.58 -8.83 19.80
CA GLY A 13 -7.12 -8.85 19.69
C GLY A 13 -6.59 -8.86 18.25
N ARG A 14 -5.36 -8.37 18.09
CA ARG A 14 -4.58 -8.30 16.84
C ARG A 14 -3.90 -9.64 16.53
N LYS A 15 -3.45 -10.37 17.55
CA LYS A 15 -2.72 -11.64 17.36
C LYS A 15 -3.57 -12.74 16.70
N PRO A 16 -4.84 -12.99 17.07
CA PRO A 16 -5.63 -14.04 16.43
C PRO A 16 -5.87 -13.80 14.94
N VAL A 17 -6.03 -12.54 14.53
CA VAL A 17 -6.20 -12.17 13.11
C VAL A 17 -4.93 -12.43 12.31
N LEU A 18 -3.76 -12.12 12.88
CA LEU A 18 -2.49 -12.42 12.26
C LEU A 18 -2.28 -13.94 12.10
N ILE A 19 -2.61 -14.72 13.14
CA ILE A 19 -2.52 -16.20 13.11
C ILE A 19 -3.42 -16.79 12.02
N VAL A 20 -4.68 -16.36 11.92
CA VAL A 20 -5.61 -16.85 10.89
C VAL A 20 -5.07 -16.56 9.49
N SER A 21 -4.59 -15.33 9.25
CA SER A 21 -4.03 -14.92 7.96
C SER A 21 -2.81 -15.76 7.57
N LEU A 22 -1.88 -15.94 8.50
CA LEU A 22 -0.66 -16.73 8.31
C LEU A 22 -0.95 -18.22 8.13
N THR A 23 -1.91 -18.77 8.86
CA THR A 23 -2.30 -20.19 8.74
C THR A 23 -2.84 -20.49 7.34
N GLY A 24 -3.72 -19.64 6.81
CA GLY A 24 -4.23 -19.81 5.44
C GLY A 24 -3.14 -19.70 4.37
N GLN A 25 -2.17 -18.80 4.57
CA GLN A 25 -1.01 -18.70 3.67
C GLN A 25 -0.07 -19.90 3.77
N ALA A 26 0.20 -20.39 4.98
CA ALA A 26 1.01 -21.60 5.18
C ALA A 26 0.35 -22.82 4.51
N LEU A 27 -0.97 -22.95 4.63
CA LEU A 27 -1.72 -24.03 3.98
C LEU A 27 -1.64 -23.94 2.44
N THR A 28 -1.79 -22.74 1.88
CA THR A 28 -1.63 -22.52 0.44
C THR A 28 -0.20 -22.84 -0.04
N GLN A 29 0.84 -22.44 0.72
CA GLN A 29 2.22 -22.75 0.36
C GLN A 29 2.54 -24.26 0.48
N ALA A 30 1.98 -24.94 1.47
CA ALA A 30 2.07 -26.39 1.59
C ALA A 30 1.37 -27.08 0.40
N ALA A 31 0.19 -26.60 0.00
CA ALA A 31 -0.51 -27.11 -1.18
C ALA A 31 0.28 -26.89 -2.47
N PHE A 32 0.91 -25.72 -2.67
CA PHE A 32 1.79 -25.46 -3.81
C PHE A 32 3.02 -26.38 -3.83
N THR A 33 3.62 -26.62 -2.66
CA THR A 33 4.75 -27.55 -2.52
C THR A 33 4.32 -28.96 -2.92
N TYR A 34 3.17 -29.43 -2.44
CA TYR A 34 2.63 -30.74 -2.80
C TYR A 34 2.36 -30.83 -4.31
N MET A 35 1.67 -29.84 -4.89
CA MET A 35 1.37 -29.81 -6.33
C MET A 35 2.64 -29.77 -7.19
N SER A 36 3.72 -29.12 -6.72
CA SER A 36 4.99 -29.08 -7.44
C SER A 36 5.70 -30.44 -7.58
N THR A 37 5.32 -31.45 -6.77
CA THR A 37 5.85 -32.82 -6.90
C THR A 37 5.27 -33.59 -8.09
N ILE A 38 4.13 -33.14 -8.61
CA ILE A 38 3.37 -33.85 -9.65
C ILE A 38 3.75 -33.29 -11.03
N LYS A 39 4.47 -34.08 -11.83
CA LYS A 39 5.06 -33.67 -13.12
C LYS A 39 4.05 -33.24 -14.22
N LYS A 40 2.77 -33.60 -14.11
CA LYS A 40 1.71 -33.20 -15.03
C LYS A 40 0.46 -32.81 -14.25
N ILE A 41 0.38 -31.54 -13.86
CA ILE A 41 -0.81 -30.95 -13.25
C ILE A 41 -1.44 -29.92 -14.19
N ASN A 42 -2.77 -29.91 -14.22
CA ASN A 42 -3.50 -28.84 -14.88
C ASN A 42 -3.35 -27.53 -14.06
N PRO A 43 -2.93 -26.41 -14.65
CA PRO A 43 -2.71 -25.14 -13.93
C PRO A 43 -3.92 -24.64 -13.13
N TYR A 44 -5.16 -25.04 -13.48
CA TYR A 44 -6.34 -24.69 -12.69
C TYR A 44 -6.29 -25.18 -11.23
N TRP A 45 -5.55 -26.24 -10.92
CA TRP A 45 -5.41 -26.71 -9.54
C TRP A 45 -4.65 -25.74 -8.63
N TYR A 46 -3.73 -24.94 -9.18
CA TYR A 46 -3.07 -23.88 -8.42
C TYR A 46 -4.04 -22.77 -7.99
N LEU A 47 -5.09 -22.52 -8.78
CA LEU A 47 -6.14 -21.58 -8.38
C LEU A 47 -6.91 -22.10 -7.17
N VAL A 48 -7.22 -23.40 -7.16
CA VAL A 48 -7.90 -24.07 -6.04
C VAL A 48 -7.03 -24.06 -4.79
N ALA A 49 -5.72 -24.30 -4.92
CA ALA A 49 -4.77 -24.22 -3.81
C ALA A 49 -4.61 -22.79 -3.23
N GLY A 50 -4.98 -21.74 -3.98
CA GLY A 50 -5.00 -20.35 -3.52
C GLY A 50 -6.24 -19.95 -2.70
N ILE A 51 -7.27 -20.80 -2.67
CA ILE A 51 -8.52 -20.52 -1.94
C ILE A 51 -8.28 -20.33 -0.43
N PRO A 52 -7.50 -21.18 0.27
CA PRO A 52 -7.26 -21.00 1.71
C PRO A 52 -6.67 -19.63 2.07
N ALA A 53 -5.65 -19.17 1.35
CA ALA A 53 -5.06 -17.84 1.55
C ALA A 53 -6.07 -16.72 1.27
N SER A 54 -6.95 -16.90 0.30
CA SER A 54 -7.97 -15.89 -0.06
C SER A 54 -9.07 -15.78 1.00
N ILE A 55 -9.50 -16.91 1.56
CA ILE A 55 -10.48 -16.96 2.67
C ILE A 55 -9.84 -16.45 3.97
N SER A 56 -8.55 -16.68 4.21
CA SER A 56 -7.88 -16.15 5.40
C SER A 56 -7.56 -14.64 5.32
N GLY A 57 -7.91 -13.96 4.23
CA GLY A 57 -7.65 -12.52 4.01
C GLY A 57 -6.34 -12.20 3.27
N GLY A 58 -5.50 -13.20 3.05
CA GLY A 58 -4.32 -13.11 2.19
C GLY A 58 -3.23 -12.14 2.68
N PRO A 59 -2.28 -11.81 1.79
CA PRO A 59 -1.15 -10.92 2.12
C PRO A 59 -1.59 -9.53 2.57
N ILE A 60 -2.71 -9.03 2.04
CA ILE A 60 -3.27 -7.72 2.38
C ILE A 60 -3.64 -7.66 3.86
N LEU A 61 -4.33 -8.69 4.37
CA LEU A 61 -4.68 -8.74 5.79
C LEU A 61 -3.44 -8.83 6.67
N THR A 62 -2.43 -9.64 6.30
CA THR A 62 -1.19 -9.74 7.09
C THR A 62 -0.49 -8.39 7.19
N ILE A 63 -0.30 -7.69 6.08
CA ILE A 63 0.37 -6.38 6.05
C ILE A 63 -0.44 -5.36 6.86
N LEU A 64 -1.76 -5.34 6.69
CA LEU A 64 -2.65 -4.47 7.44
C LEU A 64 -2.61 -4.73 8.94
N SER A 65 -2.59 -6.00 9.36
CA SER A 65 -2.46 -6.39 10.76
C SER A 65 -1.10 -5.97 11.34
N CYS A 66 -0.01 -6.08 10.58
CA CYS A 66 1.30 -5.55 10.98
C CYS A 66 1.27 -4.02 11.15
N TYR A 67 0.63 -3.29 10.24
CA TYR A 67 0.47 -1.84 10.37
C TYR A 67 -0.35 -1.46 11.60
N CYS A 68 -1.49 -2.12 11.83
CA CYS A 68 -2.32 -1.83 12.99
C CYS A 68 -1.59 -2.15 14.31
N TYR A 69 -0.92 -3.30 14.38
CA TYR A 69 -0.09 -3.66 15.54
C TYR A 69 0.98 -2.59 15.81
N LEU A 70 1.68 -2.14 14.76
CA LEU A 70 2.71 -1.11 14.91
C LEU A 70 2.13 0.24 15.34
N ILE A 71 0.95 0.62 14.86
CA ILE A 71 0.25 1.84 15.26
C ILE A 71 -0.15 1.79 16.74
N ASP A 72 -0.60 0.62 17.21
CA ASP A 72 -1.05 0.40 18.59
C ASP A 72 0.11 0.55 19.59
N VAL A 73 1.30 0.02 19.27
CA VAL A 73 2.49 0.08 20.16
C VAL A 73 3.35 1.34 20.00
N THR A 74 2.96 2.27 19.12
CA THR A 74 3.79 3.43 18.76
C THR A 74 3.12 4.74 19.11
N CYS A 75 3.88 5.59 19.79
CA CYS A 75 3.50 6.98 20.08
C CYS A 75 3.13 7.71 18.78
N PRO A 76 2.06 8.53 18.76
CA PRO A 76 1.59 9.20 17.55
C PRO A 76 2.72 9.85 16.76
N LYS A 77 3.59 10.64 17.41
CA LYS A 77 4.71 11.36 16.77
C LYS A 77 5.55 10.49 15.83
N ASP A 78 5.89 9.28 16.25
CA ASP A 78 6.83 8.39 15.55
C ASP A 78 6.17 7.39 14.60
N ARG A 79 4.82 7.36 14.53
CA ARG A 79 4.07 6.36 13.74
C ARG A 79 4.52 6.32 12.28
N VAL A 80 4.69 7.48 11.64
CA VAL A 80 5.09 7.53 10.22
C VAL A 80 6.49 6.93 10.02
N ILE A 81 7.45 7.27 10.87
CA ILE A 81 8.83 6.76 10.77
C ILE A 81 8.84 5.25 10.97
N ARG A 82 8.15 4.74 12.00
CA ARG A 82 8.11 3.29 12.25
C ARG A 82 7.40 2.53 11.13
N LEU A 83 6.29 3.06 10.61
CA LEU A 83 5.60 2.48 9.44
C LEU A 83 6.49 2.49 8.19
N ALA A 84 7.32 3.52 8.02
CA ALA A 84 8.26 3.60 6.91
C ALA A 84 9.34 2.53 7.01
N VAL A 85 9.92 2.35 8.20
CA VAL A 85 10.89 1.29 8.47
C VAL A 85 10.28 -0.09 8.16
N LEU A 86 9.04 -0.34 8.58
CA LEU A 86 8.35 -1.59 8.26
C LEU A 86 8.16 -1.79 6.75
N ASN A 87 7.71 -0.76 6.03
CA ASN A 87 7.55 -0.82 4.58
C ASN A 87 8.87 -1.12 3.86
N GLU A 88 9.96 -0.56 4.38
CA GLU A 88 11.28 -0.73 3.79
C GLU A 88 11.85 -2.13 3.99
N PHE A 89 11.62 -2.74 5.16
CA PHE A 89 11.97 -4.14 5.36
C PHE A 89 11.27 -5.05 4.34
N VAL A 90 10.01 -4.76 3.98
CA VAL A 90 9.29 -5.51 2.93
C VAL A 90 10.00 -5.35 1.57
N CYS A 91 10.42 -4.13 1.20
CA CYS A 91 11.16 -3.88 -0.03
C CYS A 91 12.51 -4.60 -0.07
N ILE A 92 13.31 -4.52 1.00
CA ILE A 92 14.62 -5.17 1.10
C ILE A 92 14.48 -6.69 1.00
N ILE A 93 13.52 -7.28 1.73
CA ILE A 93 13.25 -8.72 1.67
C ILE A 93 12.82 -9.12 0.24
N ALA A 94 12.02 -8.30 -0.45
CA ALA A 94 11.65 -8.56 -1.84
C ALA A 94 12.86 -8.58 -2.78
N VAL A 95 13.82 -7.66 -2.61
CA VAL A 95 15.07 -7.66 -3.41
C VAL A 95 15.89 -8.92 -3.12
N ILE A 96 16.09 -9.27 -1.85
CA ILE A 96 16.83 -10.48 -1.45
C ILE A 96 16.14 -11.72 -2.03
N ALA A 97 14.82 -11.82 -1.92
CA ALA A 97 14.05 -12.94 -2.47
C ALA A 97 14.23 -13.08 -3.99
N ASN A 98 14.25 -11.97 -4.74
CA ASN A 98 14.50 -11.99 -6.18
C ASN A 98 15.92 -12.43 -6.54
N LEU A 99 16.92 -12.13 -5.70
CA LEU A 99 18.31 -12.58 -5.91
C LEU A 99 18.50 -14.08 -5.62
N VAL A 100 17.76 -14.61 -4.63
CA VAL A 100 17.81 -16.02 -4.24
C VAL A 100 16.91 -16.90 -5.13
N ALA A 101 15.87 -16.32 -5.76
CA ALA A 101 14.92 -17.09 -6.57
C ALA A 101 15.56 -17.92 -7.71
N PRO A 102 16.51 -17.41 -8.52
CA PRO A 102 17.12 -18.19 -9.60
C PRO A 102 17.93 -19.40 -9.11
N THR A 103 18.63 -19.27 -7.98
CA THR A 103 19.42 -20.39 -7.44
C THR A 103 18.51 -21.50 -6.92
N LEU A 104 17.40 -21.14 -6.27
CA LEU A 104 16.38 -22.10 -5.87
C LEU A 104 15.65 -22.72 -7.06
N GLN A 105 15.40 -21.96 -8.13
CA GLN A 105 14.79 -22.48 -9.36
C GLN A 105 15.68 -23.54 -10.03
N ASN A 106 17.01 -23.37 -10.01
CA ASN A 106 17.94 -24.37 -10.53
C ASN A 106 17.88 -25.69 -9.75
N MET A 107 17.48 -25.67 -8.47
CA MET A 107 17.26 -26.86 -7.65
C MET A 107 15.86 -27.49 -7.87
N GLY A 108 15.00 -26.84 -8.67
CA GLY A 108 13.64 -27.27 -8.99
C GLY A 108 12.55 -26.55 -8.20
N TYR A 109 11.32 -26.59 -8.72
CA TYR A 109 10.15 -25.90 -8.12
C TYR A 109 9.84 -26.35 -6.69
N LEU A 110 10.16 -27.60 -6.34
CA LEU A 110 9.99 -28.11 -4.98
C LEU A 110 10.85 -27.34 -3.97
N ALA A 111 12.08 -26.96 -4.34
CA ALA A 111 12.95 -26.17 -3.48
C ALA A 111 12.38 -24.76 -3.26
N VAL A 112 11.82 -24.15 -4.31
CA VAL A 112 11.21 -22.81 -4.25
C VAL A 112 9.99 -22.80 -3.32
N TYR A 113 9.01 -23.66 -3.56
CA TYR A 113 7.79 -23.68 -2.73
C TYR A 113 8.04 -24.25 -1.34
N GLY A 114 8.92 -25.26 -1.22
CA GLY A 114 9.27 -25.88 0.05
C GLY A 114 9.96 -24.92 1.01
N THR A 115 10.93 -24.13 0.53
CA THR A 115 11.57 -23.10 1.36
C THR A 115 10.58 -22.04 1.82
N GLY A 116 9.67 -21.59 0.93
CA GLY A 116 8.58 -20.68 1.28
C GLY A 116 7.64 -21.25 2.36
N ALA A 117 7.27 -22.52 2.26
CA ALA A 117 6.42 -23.20 3.24
C ALA A 117 7.10 -23.29 4.63
N VAL A 118 8.39 -23.64 4.67
CA VAL A 118 9.17 -23.71 5.91
C VAL A 118 9.25 -22.34 6.58
N LEU A 119 9.57 -21.29 5.82
CA LEU A 119 9.63 -19.93 6.35
C LEU A 119 8.28 -19.46 6.90
N MET A 120 7.18 -19.77 6.22
CA MET A 120 5.83 -19.43 6.69
C MET A 120 5.48 -20.15 8.00
N VAL A 121 5.85 -21.42 8.16
CA VAL A 121 5.65 -22.17 9.40
C VAL A 121 6.49 -21.59 10.54
N ILE A 122 7.74 -21.20 10.28
CA ILE A 122 8.61 -20.55 11.28
C ILE A 122 7.97 -19.23 11.75
N VAL A 123 7.48 -18.40 10.83
CA VAL A 123 6.80 -17.14 11.17
C VAL A 123 5.52 -17.39 11.95
N LEU A 124 4.74 -18.40 11.59
CA LEU A 124 3.54 -18.79 12.32
C LEU A 124 3.86 -19.19 13.77
N LEU A 125 4.90 -20.01 13.98
CA LEU A 125 5.37 -20.41 15.31
C LEU A 125 5.87 -19.21 16.11
N TYR A 126 6.64 -18.32 15.48
CA TYR A 126 7.10 -17.08 16.11
C TYR A 126 5.93 -16.24 16.62
N VAL A 127 4.89 -16.06 15.80
CA VAL A 127 3.70 -15.29 16.17
C VAL A 127 2.95 -15.94 17.33
N ILE A 128 2.75 -17.25 17.29
CA ILE A 128 2.01 -17.97 18.33
C ILE A 128 2.75 -17.87 19.67
N ILE A 129 4.07 -18.08 19.68
CA ILE A 129 4.85 -18.23 20.92
C ILE A 129 5.37 -16.89 21.43
N LEU A 130 5.99 -16.06 20.59
CA LEU A 130 6.76 -14.87 21.02
C LEU A 130 6.00 -13.55 20.91
N LEU A 131 5.03 -13.43 19.99
CA LEU A 131 4.37 -12.13 19.77
C LEU A 131 3.39 -11.80 20.92
N PRO A 132 3.59 -10.69 21.65
CA PRO A 132 2.64 -10.23 22.66
C PRO A 132 1.40 -9.62 22.00
N GLU A 133 0.29 -9.58 22.74
CA GLU A 133 -0.95 -8.95 22.28
C GLU A 133 -0.85 -7.42 22.41
N SER A 134 -1.17 -6.67 21.34
CA SER A 134 -1.08 -5.20 21.35
C SER A 134 -2.40 -4.50 21.66
N ALA A 135 -3.54 -5.17 21.47
CA ALA A 135 -4.85 -4.58 21.70
C ALA A 135 -5.40 -4.98 23.09
N GLU A 136 -5.98 -4.01 23.79
CA GLU A 136 -6.74 -4.28 25.01
C GLU A 136 -7.98 -5.11 24.65
N VAL A 137 -7.98 -6.38 25.03
CA VAL A 137 -9.11 -7.29 24.76
C VAL A 137 -10.29 -6.89 25.65
N MET A 138 -11.32 -6.28 25.06
CA MET A 138 -12.63 -6.12 25.72
C MET A 138 -13.27 -7.51 25.86
N LYS A 139 -13.02 -8.16 27.01
CA LYS A 139 -13.47 -9.53 27.32
C LYS A 139 -14.99 -9.73 27.28
N GLU A 140 -15.81 -8.67 27.28
CA GLU A 140 -17.26 -8.78 27.44
C GLU A 140 -18.05 -8.89 26.13
N THR A 141 -17.45 -8.76 24.94
CA THR A 141 -18.18 -8.81 23.66
C THR A 141 -17.58 -9.85 22.72
N SER A 142 -17.96 -11.12 22.88
CA SER A 142 -17.63 -12.17 21.91
C SER A 142 -18.41 -11.93 20.61
N THR A 143 -17.87 -11.07 19.75
CA THR A 143 -18.48 -10.80 18.45
C THR A 143 -18.15 -11.93 17.49
N THR A 144 -19.16 -12.41 16.77
CA THR A 144 -18.97 -13.38 15.67
C THR A 144 -18.14 -12.76 14.55
N LEU A 145 -17.22 -13.53 13.96
CA LEU A 145 -16.33 -13.10 12.87
C LEU A 145 -17.08 -12.63 11.62
N PHE A 146 -18.20 -13.31 11.31
CA PHE A 146 -19.02 -13.06 10.13
C PHE A 146 -20.35 -12.39 10.50
N THR A 147 -20.27 -11.15 10.94
CA THR A 147 -21.47 -10.30 11.07
C THR A 147 -21.42 -9.22 10.01
N THR A 148 -22.49 -9.05 9.24
CA THR A 148 -22.66 -7.95 8.28
C THR A 148 -22.53 -6.58 8.95
N ASP A 149 -22.76 -6.52 10.25
CA ASP A 149 -22.58 -5.33 11.08
C ASP A 149 -21.14 -4.80 11.03
N HIS A 150 -20.11 -5.67 11.00
CA HIS A 150 -18.71 -5.22 10.91
C HIS A 150 -18.39 -4.53 9.58
N LEU A 151 -18.99 -4.99 8.47
CA LEU A 151 -18.87 -4.34 7.17
C LEU A 151 -19.60 -3.00 7.16
N ILE A 152 -20.85 -3.01 7.62
CA ILE A 152 -21.70 -1.83 7.67
C ILE A 152 -21.05 -0.77 8.56
N ASP A 153 -20.45 -1.17 9.68
CA ASP A 153 -19.75 -0.28 10.60
C ASP A 153 -18.45 0.24 10.01
N SER A 154 -17.69 -0.57 9.26
CA SER A 154 -16.52 -0.08 8.54
C SER A 154 -16.91 0.98 7.50
N PHE A 155 -17.98 0.72 6.75
CA PHE A 155 -18.52 1.65 5.78
C PHE A 155 -19.01 2.93 6.47
N LYS A 156 -19.86 2.82 7.49
CA LYS A 156 -20.35 3.96 8.28
C LYS A 156 -19.20 4.76 8.88
N THR A 157 -18.18 4.10 9.44
CA THR A 157 -17.00 4.73 10.05
C THR A 157 -16.14 5.47 9.01
N PHE A 158 -16.01 4.94 7.80
CA PHE A 158 -15.31 5.62 6.71
C PHE A 158 -16.05 6.88 6.24
N PHE A 159 -17.38 6.81 6.15
CA PHE A 159 -18.23 7.93 5.71
C PHE A 159 -18.69 8.87 6.86
N LYS A 160 -18.36 8.55 8.12
CA LYS A 160 -18.76 9.29 9.32
C LYS A 160 -18.31 10.74 9.24
N ARG A 161 -19.22 11.67 9.53
CA ARG A 161 -18.88 13.09 9.66
C ARG A 161 -18.11 13.28 10.97
N ARG A 162 -16.92 13.87 10.88
CA ARG A 162 -16.04 14.17 12.02
C ARG A 162 -15.86 15.68 12.17
N PRO A 163 -15.63 16.20 13.39
CA PRO A 163 -15.30 17.60 13.61
C PRO A 163 -14.05 18.01 12.80
N GLY A 164 -13.94 19.30 12.48
CA GLY A 164 -12.83 19.83 11.69
C GLY A 164 -12.78 19.38 10.22
N ASN A 165 -13.85 18.79 9.68
CA ASN A 165 -13.89 18.25 8.32
C ASN A 165 -12.80 17.20 8.01
N THR A 166 -12.35 16.48 9.05
CA THR A 166 -11.32 15.42 8.99
C THR A 166 -11.62 14.34 7.94
N ARG A 167 -12.90 14.10 7.63
CA ARG A 167 -13.34 13.19 6.55
C ARG A 167 -12.74 13.56 5.19
N SER A 168 -12.63 14.85 4.88
CA SER A 168 -12.09 15.32 3.59
C SER A 168 -10.60 14.93 3.43
N VAL A 169 -9.83 14.97 4.52
CA VAL A 169 -8.41 14.54 4.52
C VAL A 169 -8.29 13.04 4.35
N ILE A 170 -9.10 12.26 5.08
CA ILE A 170 -9.08 10.79 4.98
C ILE A 170 -9.38 10.35 3.54
N PHE A 171 -10.37 10.98 2.89
CA PHE A 171 -10.68 10.70 1.49
C PHE A 171 -9.56 11.09 0.54
N ALA A 172 -8.93 12.26 0.75
CA ALA A 172 -7.79 12.68 -0.04
C ALA A 172 -6.60 11.72 0.11
N LEU A 173 -6.23 11.33 1.34
CA LEU A 173 -5.11 10.41 1.61
C LEU A 173 -5.39 8.99 1.10
N THR A 174 -6.63 8.50 1.23
CA THR A 174 -7.02 7.19 0.70
C THR A 174 -7.03 7.22 -0.83
N GLY A 175 -7.61 8.26 -1.44
CA GLY A 175 -7.62 8.46 -2.88
C GLY A 175 -6.21 8.56 -3.47
N CYS A 176 -5.30 9.20 -2.73
CA CYS A 176 -3.89 9.27 -3.05
C CYS A 176 -3.25 7.87 -3.16
N GLY A 177 -3.42 7.01 -2.14
CA GLY A 177 -2.93 5.63 -2.19
C GLY A 177 -3.53 4.81 -3.32
N VAL A 178 -4.85 4.91 -3.51
CA VAL A 178 -5.62 4.21 -4.55
C VAL A 178 -5.13 4.56 -5.96
N VAL A 179 -5.07 5.85 -6.30
CA VAL A 179 -4.64 6.29 -7.64
C VAL A 179 -3.17 5.99 -7.87
N SER A 180 -2.33 6.20 -6.85
CA SER A 180 -0.89 5.93 -6.95
C SER A 180 -0.59 4.44 -7.16
N LEU A 181 -1.40 3.55 -6.59
CA LEU A 181 -1.28 2.10 -6.82
C LEU A 181 -1.80 1.70 -8.21
N LEU A 182 -2.89 2.32 -8.68
CA LEU A 182 -3.41 2.13 -10.04
C LEU A 182 -2.34 2.45 -11.09
N VAL A 183 -1.69 3.61 -10.96
CA VAL A 183 -0.62 4.05 -11.87
C VAL A 183 0.58 3.08 -11.78
N ASN A 184 1.04 2.77 -10.57
CA ASN A 184 2.23 1.93 -10.40
C ASN A 184 2.03 0.48 -10.87
N ALA A 185 0.81 -0.05 -10.84
CA ALA A 185 0.49 -1.38 -11.35
C ALA A 185 0.24 -1.41 -12.87
N GLY A 186 -0.35 -0.35 -13.44
CA GLY A 186 -0.68 -0.30 -14.87
C GLY A 186 0.47 0.11 -15.79
N GLU A 187 1.41 0.94 -15.30
CA GLU A 187 2.51 1.46 -16.10
C GLU A 187 3.56 0.42 -16.59
N PRO A 188 4.07 -0.52 -15.77
CA PRO A 188 5.29 -1.27 -16.09
C PRO A 188 5.26 -2.00 -17.44
N ASP A 189 4.17 -2.74 -17.71
CA ASP A 189 4.03 -3.52 -18.95
C ASP A 189 3.98 -2.60 -20.18
N CYS A 190 3.20 -1.52 -20.10
CA CYS A 190 3.10 -0.55 -21.19
C CYS A 190 4.41 0.24 -21.36
N LYS A 191 5.11 0.52 -20.26
CA LYS A 191 6.41 1.21 -20.23
C LYS A 191 7.46 0.40 -20.98
N TYR A 192 7.52 -0.91 -20.75
CA TYR A 192 8.41 -1.81 -21.49
C TYR A 192 8.14 -1.78 -23.00
N LEU A 193 6.88 -2.01 -23.40
CA LEU A 193 6.47 -2.00 -24.80
C LEU A 193 6.73 -0.64 -25.47
N ALA A 194 6.53 0.45 -24.74
CA ALA A 194 6.75 1.80 -25.23
C ALA A 194 8.25 2.08 -25.48
N THR A 195 9.14 1.66 -24.57
CA THR A 195 10.59 1.82 -24.75
C THR A 195 11.13 0.96 -25.89
N MET A 196 10.58 -0.24 -26.09
CA MET A 196 10.92 -1.08 -27.24
C MET A 196 10.63 -0.36 -28.56
N LYS A 197 9.48 0.33 -28.68
CA LYS A 197 9.11 1.02 -29.93
C LYS A 197 9.82 2.35 -30.15
N LYS A 198 10.17 3.08 -29.09
CA LYS A 198 10.72 4.44 -29.21
C LYS A 198 12.24 4.49 -29.21
N PHE A 199 12.89 3.56 -28.53
CA PHE A 199 14.35 3.51 -28.39
C PHE A 199 14.98 2.23 -28.93
N ASP A 200 14.18 1.34 -29.53
CA ASP A 200 14.61 0.01 -29.99
C ASP A 200 15.32 -0.81 -28.89
N TRP A 201 14.93 -0.59 -27.63
CA TRP A 201 15.51 -1.27 -26.48
C TRP A 201 15.25 -2.77 -26.52
N GLY A 202 16.29 -3.56 -26.26
CA GLY A 202 16.15 -4.98 -26.01
C GLY A 202 15.73 -5.29 -24.57
N ILE A 203 15.47 -6.57 -24.29
CA ILE A 203 15.15 -7.06 -22.94
C ILE A 203 16.27 -6.69 -21.95
N SER A 204 17.53 -6.78 -22.39
CA SER A 204 18.71 -6.47 -21.55
C SER A 204 18.74 -5.01 -21.11
N ASP A 205 18.46 -4.07 -22.02
CA ASP A 205 18.52 -2.63 -21.74
C ASP A 205 17.43 -2.22 -20.74
N TYR A 206 16.20 -2.70 -20.97
CA TYR A 206 15.08 -2.43 -20.07
C TYR A 206 15.29 -3.07 -18.69
N THR A 207 15.81 -4.29 -18.64
CA THR A 207 16.09 -4.97 -17.37
C THR A 207 17.12 -4.18 -16.55
N THR A 208 18.16 -3.67 -17.21
CA THR A 208 19.17 -2.81 -16.59
C THR A 208 18.55 -1.50 -16.07
N PHE A 209 17.73 -0.84 -16.89
CA PHE A 209 16.98 0.36 -16.48
C PHE A 209 16.10 0.12 -15.26
N ASN A 210 15.35 -0.98 -15.25
CA ASN A 210 14.44 -1.33 -14.17
C ASN A 210 15.22 -1.65 -12.87
N ALA A 211 16.33 -2.38 -12.97
CA ALA A 211 17.19 -2.69 -11.84
C ALA A 211 17.75 -1.40 -11.19
N VAL A 212 18.27 -0.47 -12.00
CA VAL A 212 18.76 0.83 -11.50
C VAL A 212 17.62 1.61 -10.83
N SER A 213 16.45 1.67 -11.46
CA SER A 213 15.29 2.39 -10.92
C SER A 213 14.79 1.81 -9.58
N LEU A 214 14.80 0.48 -9.42
CA LEU A 214 14.41 -0.18 -8.18
C LEU A 214 15.42 0.08 -7.05
N ILE A 215 16.72 0.04 -7.34
CA ILE A 215 17.77 0.34 -6.35
C ILE A 215 17.64 1.79 -5.86
N VAL A 216 17.48 2.74 -6.79
CA VAL A 216 17.33 4.15 -6.42
C VAL A 216 16.03 4.39 -5.66
N GLN A 217 14.93 3.75 -6.05
CA GLN A 217 13.67 3.84 -5.31
C GLN A 217 13.78 3.25 -3.89
N ALA A 218 14.49 2.12 -3.70
CA ALA A 218 14.72 1.54 -2.38
C ALA A 218 15.56 2.48 -1.50
N LEU A 219 16.69 2.98 -2.01
CA LEU A 219 17.51 3.98 -1.31
C LEU A 219 16.72 5.27 -0.99
N GLY A 220 15.88 5.67 -1.93
CA GLY A 220 14.97 6.79 -1.82
C GLY A 220 13.92 6.63 -0.74
N THR A 221 13.45 5.41 -0.52
CA THR A 221 12.43 5.10 0.49
C THR A 221 13.06 5.01 1.88
N LEU A 222 14.24 4.36 2.01
CA LEU A 222 15.07 4.35 3.21
C LEU A 222 15.34 5.75 3.75
N SER A 223 15.84 6.62 2.87
CA SER A 223 16.27 7.97 3.23
C SER A 223 15.14 8.99 3.19
N GLY A 224 14.11 8.78 2.36
CA GLY A 224 13.12 9.79 2.01
C GLY A 224 12.23 10.22 3.17
N VAL A 225 11.76 9.29 4.00
CA VAL A 225 10.95 9.66 5.18
C VAL A 225 11.80 10.42 6.20
N TYR A 226 13.03 9.97 6.43
CA TYR A 226 13.97 10.68 7.32
C TYR A 226 14.32 12.07 6.78
N LEU A 227 14.58 12.19 5.48
CA LEU A 227 14.94 13.45 4.82
C LEU A 227 13.76 14.43 4.85
N LEU A 228 12.56 14.02 4.43
CA LEU A 228 11.40 14.88 4.38
C LEU A 228 10.97 15.35 5.78
N MET A 229 10.93 14.44 6.76
CA MET A 229 10.36 14.75 8.07
C MET A 229 11.38 15.29 9.08
N ASN A 230 12.64 14.82 9.05
CA ASN A 230 13.63 15.21 10.06
C ASN A 230 14.58 16.30 9.56
N ILE A 231 15.02 16.22 8.29
CA ILE A 231 15.95 17.21 7.71
C ILE A 231 15.18 18.43 7.19
N CYS A 232 14.23 18.23 6.29
CA CYS A 232 13.41 19.31 5.73
C CYS A 232 12.34 19.82 6.72
N ARG A 233 12.13 19.11 7.84
CA ARG A 233 11.13 19.43 8.87
C ARG A 233 9.73 19.67 8.30
N LEU A 234 9.39 18.98 7.21
CA LEU A 234 8.09 19.10 6.58
C LEU A 234 7.05 18.33 7.40
N GLY A 235 5.89 18.94 7.60
CA GLY A 235 4.73 18.22 8.13
C GLY A 235 4.27 17.10 7.19
N GLU A 236 3.42 16.21 7.68
CA GLU A 236 2.91 15.06 6.91
C GLU A 236 2.16 15.47 5.65
N ALA A 237 1.34 16.52 5.74
CA ALA A 237 0.61 17.08 4.61
C ALA A 237 1.55 17.61 3.52
N ALA A 238 2.58 18.37 3.93
CA ALA A 238 3.57 18.94 3.01
C ALA A 238 4.43 17.83 2.37
N SER A 239 4.88 16.86 3.16
CA SER A 239 5.64 15.70 2.67
C SER A 239 4.83 14.90 1.64
N ASN A 240 3.55 14.66 1.90
CA ASN A 240 2.65 14.01 0.94
C ASN A 240 2.54 14.81 -0.36
N LEU A 241 2.34 16.14 -0.29
CA LEU A 241 2.28 16.98 -1.50
C LEU A 241 3.58 16.98 -2.30
N VAL A 242 4.74 17.03 -1.64
CA VAL A 242 6.04 16.97 -2.31
C VAL A 242 6.20 15.67 -3.09
N ILE A 243 5.83 14.53 -2.48
CA ILE A 243 5.84 13.22 -3.16
C ILE A 243 4.94 13.24 -4.38
N GLN A 244 3.73 13.80 -4.24
CA GLN A 244 2.76 13.85 -5.33
C GLN A 244 3.21 14.75 -6.48
N ILE A 245 3.87 15.88 -6.19
CA ILE A 245 4.45 16.77 -7.19
C ILE A 245 5.62 16.10 -7.92
N SER A 246 6.47 15.38 -7.19
CA SER A 246 7.57 14.58 -7.77
C SER A 246 7.04 13.53 -8.74
N LEU A 247 5.95 12.83 -8.39
CA LEU A 247 5.28 11.86 -9.26
C LEU A 247 4.70 12.53 -10.53
N LEU A 248 4.09 13.70 -10.39
CA LEU A 248 3.54 14.46 -11.53
C LEU A 248 4.65 14.89 -12.48
N ALA A 249 5.71 15.48 -11.93
CA ALA A 249 6.87 15.93 -12.70
C ALA A 249 7.52 14.76 -13.45
N SER A 250 7.72 13.63 -12.78
CA SER A 250 8.25 12.40 -13.38
C SER A 250 7.38 11.94 -14.56
N SER A 251 6.05 11.93 -14.40
CA SER A 251 5.10 11.49 -15.44
C SER A 251 5.12 12.41 -16.66
N ILE A 252 5.07 13.73 -16.45
CA ILE A 252 5.10 14.74 -17.53
C ILE A 252 6.43 14.67 -18.29
N LEU A 253 7.55 14.64 -17.58
CA LEU A 253 8.86 14.60 -18.23
C LEU A 253 9.07 13.27 -18.98
N THR A 254 8.54 12.16 -18.48
CA THR A 254 8.60 10.87 -19.18
C THR A 254 7.76 10.89 -20.46
N ALA A 255 6.60 11.56 -20.45
CA ALA A 255 5.78 11.72 -21.66
C ALA A 255 6.53 12.46 -22.78
N ILE A 256 7.33 13.47 -22.44
CA ILE A 256 8.08 14.30 -23.38
C ILE A 256 9.46 13.71 -23.71
N ALA A 257 9.88 12.62 -23.04
CA ALA A 257 11.21 12.07 -23.19
C ALA A 257 11.50 11.62 -24.64
N THR A 258 12.56 12.16 -25.22
CA THR A 258 13.03 11.84 -26.58
C THR A 258 14.31 11.03 -26.60
N THR A 259 15.07 11.00 -25.50
CA THR A 259 16.33 10.26 -25.40
C THR A 259 16.30 9.24 -24.26
N PRO A 260 17.05 8.13 -24.39
CA PRO A 260 17.25 7.14 -23.33
C PRO A 260 17.71 7.78 -22.02
N THR A 261 18.68 8.70 -22.07
CA THR A 261 19.23 9.37 -20.88
C THR A 261 18.19 10.23 -20.17
N MET A 262 17.35 10.95 -20.92
CA MET A 262 16.23 11.70 -20.35
C MET A 262 15.28 10.73 -19.63
N PHE A 263 14.94 9.61 -20.25
CA PHE A 263 14.08 8.58 -19.65
C PHE A 263 14.65 7.98 -18.36
N TYR A 264 15.98 7.77 -18.28
CA TYR A 264 16.65 7.38 -17.04
C TYR A 264 16.46 8.42 -15.93
N ILE A 265 16.67 9.69 -16.25
CA ILE A 265 16.55 10.81 -15.29
C ILE A 265 15.11 10.94 -14.80
N THR A 266 14.10 10.85 -15.69
CA THR A 266 12.70 11.01 -15.29
C THR A 266 12.22 9.93 -14.34
N SER A 267 12.73 8.70 -14.48
CA SER A 267 12.47 7.61 -13.53
C SER A 267 13.01 7.93 -12.14
N GLN A 268 14.18 8.56 -12.04
CA GLN A 268 14.80 8.89 -10.75
C GLN A 268 14.05 9.99 -10.00
N ILE A 269 13.32 10.87 -10.69
CA ILE A 269 12.47 11.88 -10.02
C ILE A 269 11.43 11.21 -9.12
N ARG A 270 11.06 9.96 -9.39
CA ARG A 270 10.10 9.14 -8.62
C ARG A 270 10.69 8.51 -7.33
N ILE A 271 11.87 8.96 -6.90
CA ILE A 271 12.60 8.40 -5.76
C ILE A 271 11.77 8.33 -4.46
N PHE A 272 10.86 9.27 -4.23
CA PHE A 272 10.05 9.34 -3.00
C PHE A 272 8.77 8.52 -3.02
N TYR A 273 8.46 7.79 -4.10
CA TYR A 273 7.21 7.03 -4.21
C TYR A 273 7.00 6.05 -3.06
N GLY A 274 8.04 5.33 -2.63
CA GLY A 274 7.89 4.35 -1.54
C GLY A 274 7.59 4.98 -0.18
N CYS A 275 7.81 6.30 -0.02
CA CYS A 275 7.43 7.03 1.20
C CYS A 275 5.91 7.25 1.29
N LEU A 276 5.17 7.11 0.20
CA LEU A 276 3.74 7.46 0.14
C LEU A 276 2.88 6.59 1.05
N GLY A 277 3.09 5.27 1.02
CA GLY A 277 2.37 4.31 1.85
C GLY A 277 2.47 4.61 3.35
N PRO A 278 3.67 4.71 3.94
CA PRO A 278 3.81 4.99 5.36
C PRO A 278 3.36 6.39 5.77
N ILE A 279 3.58 7.42 4.94
CA ILE A 279 3.12 8.79 5.24
C ILE A 279 1.60 8.87 5.25
N THR A 280 0.92 8.33 4.24
CA THR A 280 -0.55 8.36 4.16
C THR A 280 -1.19 7.55 5.29
N LYS A 281 -0.75 6.30 5.51
CA LYS A 281 -1.30 5.42 6.56
C LYS A 281 -0.98 5.94 7.96
N GLY A 282 0.24 6.44 8.17
CA GLY A 282 0.65 7.05 9.44
C GLY A 282 -0.12 8.33 9.74
N PHE A 283 -0.35 9.19 8.75
CA PHE A 283 -1.14 10.40 8.93
C PHE A 283 -2.62 10.08 9.21
N ILE A 284 -3.23 9.15 8.47
CA ILE A 284 -4.60 8.66 8.75
C ILE A 284 -4.70 8.16 10.20
N SER A 285 -3.70 7.41 10.68
CA SER A 285 -3.69 6.90 12.06
C SER A 285 -3.65 7.99 13.14
N LYS A 286 -3.09 9.17 12.83
CA LYS A 286 -3.03 10.32 13.76
C LYS A 286 -4.33 11.11 13.82
N LEU A 287 -5.10 11.08 12.73
CA LEU A 287 -6.36 11.82 12.60
C LEU A 287 -7.56 11.08 13.19
N LEU A 288 -7.39 9.80 13.51
CA LEU A 288 -8.46 8.90 13.93
C LEU A 288 -8.32 8.48 15.39
N PRO A 289 -9.44 8.32 16.11
CA PRO A 289 -9.44 7.67 17.41
C PRO A 289 -9.04 6.19 17.25
N PRO A 290 -8.38 5.57 18.25
CA PRO A 290 -7.83 4.21 18.15
C PRO A 290 -8.80 3.15 17.60
N HIS A 291 -10.07 3.21 18.01
CA HIS A 291 -11.14 2.29 17.60
C HIS A 291 -11.63 2.45 16.15
N ASP A 292 -11.30 3.56 15.47
CA ASP A 292 -11.69 3.77 14.07
C ASP A 292 -10.54 3.47 13.08
N ILE A 293 -9.29 3.31 13.58
CA ILE A 293 -8.09 3.24 12.75
C ILE A 293 -8.13 2.00 11.86
N ALA A 294 -8.34 0.80 12.42
CA ALA A 294 -8.24 -0.42 11.62
C ALA A 294 -9.39 -0.53 10.63
N LYS A 295 -10.58 -0.02 10.97
CA LYS A 295 -11.74 0.01 10.07
C LYS A 295 -11.46 0.88 8.84
N VAL A 296 -10.92 2.08 9.03
CA VAL A 296 -10.60 2.99 7.93
C VAL A 296 -9.43 2.47 7.08
N LEU A 297 -8.38 1.96 7.71
CA LEU A 297 -7.23 1.40 6.99
C LEU A 297 -7.62 0.12 6.21
N ALA A 298 -8.47 -0.74 6.77
CA ALA A 298 -8.99 -1.93 6.09
C ALA A 298 -9.80 -1.56 4.85
N PHE A 299 -10.67 -0.55 4.97
CA PHE A 299 -11.45 -0.06 3.85
C PHE A 299 -10.55 0.54 2.76
N GLY A 300 -9.59 1.39 3.14
CA GLY A 300 -8.62 1.95 2.21
C GLY A 300 -7.79 0.88 1.49
N SER A 301 -7.23 -0.08 2.20
CA SER A 301 -6.46 -1.17 1.59
C SER A 301 -7.30 -2.12 0.75
N THR A 302 -8.60 -2.23 1.02
CA THR A 302 -9.51 -2.99 0.14
C THR A 302 -9.78 -2.25 -1.17
N LEU A 303 -9.92 -0.92 -1.13
CA LEU A 303 -9.99 -0.12 -2.37
C LEU A 303 -8.69 -0.22 -3.17
N GLU A 304 -7.54 -0.15 -2.50
CA GLU A 304 -6.21 -0.36 -3.11
C GLU A 304 -6.13 -1.73 -3.80
N ALA A 305 -6.67 -2.79 -3.20
CA ALA A 305 -6.56 -4.16 -3.73
C ALA A 305 -7.21 -4.38 -5.12
N PHE A 306 -8.18 -3.55 -5.52
CA PHE A 306 -8.82 -3.61 -6.83
C PHE A 306 -8.08 -2.81 -7.92
N MET A 307 -7.18 -1.92 -7.51
CA MET A 307 -6.53 -0.99 -8.43
C MET A 307 -5.59 -1.65 -9.44
N PRO A 308 -4.82 -2.71 -9.11
CA PRO A 308 -3.96 -3.37 -10.09
C PRO A 308 -4.71 -3.91 -11.31
N GLN A 309 -5.89 -4.50 -11.12
CA GLN A 309 -6.70 -5.06 -12.21
C GLN A 309 -7.28 -3.95 -13.09
N ILE A 310 -7.78 -2.88 -12.47
CA ILE A 310 -8.30 -1.70 -13.19
C ILE A 310 -7.16 -1.01 -13.95
N GLY A 311 -6.01 -0.83 -13.32
CA GLY A 311 -4.82 -0.22 -13.90
C GLY A 311 -4.35 -1.00 -15.13
N ALA A 312 -4.16 -2.30 -15.03
CA ALA A 312 -3.72 -3.13 -16.15
C ALA A 312 -4.64 -2.99 -17.38
N VAL A 313 -5.96 -3.07 -17.18
CA VAL A 313 -6.95 -2.94 -18.27
C VAL A 313 -6.98 -1.52 -18.85
N LEU A 314 -6.95 -0.50 -18.00
CA LEU A 314 -7.00 0.91 -18.43
C LEU A 314 -5.77 1.27 -19.28
N TYR A 315 -4.58 0.96 -18.79
CA TYR A 315 -3.32 1.27 -19.49
C TYR A 315 -3.18 0.45 -20.77
N ALA A 316 -3.51 -0.85 -20.76
CA ALA A 316 -3.45 -1.67 -21.97
C ALA A 316 -4.38 -1.17 -23.08
N ASN A 317 -5.63 -0.81 -22.73
CA ASN A 317 -6.58 -0.26 -23.70
C ASN A 317 -6.14 1.09 -24.26
N LEU A 318 -5.59 1.96 -23.41
CA LEU A 318 -5.08 3.25 -23.88
C LEU A 318 -3.86 3.05 -24.78
N TYR A 319 -2.90 2.23 -24.36
CA TYR A 319 -1.68 1.94 -25.12
C TYR A 319 -2.01 1.40 -26.51
N ASN A 320 -2.93 0.43 -26.63
CA ASN A 320 -3.33 -0.12 -27.92
C ASN A 320 -3.91 0.93 -28.90
N ARG A 321 -4.52 1.99 -28.37
CA ARG A 321 -5.06 3.10 -29.18
C ARG A 321 -4.01 4.16 -29.50
N THR A 322 -3.07 4.42 -28.58
CA THR A 322 -2.09 5.52 -28.72
C THR A 322 -0.77 5.10 -29.33
N VAL A 323 -0.47 3.80 -29.36
CA VAL A 323 0.83 3.30 -29.82
C VAL A 323 1.16 3.67 -31.27
N GLY A 324 0.15 3.91 -32.11
CA GLY A 324 0.34 4.36 -33.49
C GLY A 324 0.71 5.84 -33.64
N THR A 325 0.41 6.69 -32.64
CA THR A 325 0.70 8.12 -32.66
C THR A 325 1.93 8.46 -31.84
N ASP A 326 1.92 8.15 -30.55
CA ASP A 326 3.08 8.26 -29.66
C ASP A 326 3.01 7.18 -28.56
N PRO A 327 3.98 6.25 -28.52
CA PRO A 327 4.07 5.23 -27.47
C PRO A 327 4.14 5.81 -26.05
N PHE A 328 4.62 7.05 -25.87
CA PHE A 328 4.78 7.68 -24.54
C PHE A 328 3.55 8.48 -24.08
N ALA A 329 2.51 8.59 -24.91
CA ALA A 329 1.26 9.26 -24.54
C ALA A 329 0.59 8.63 -23.30
N ILE A 330 0.87 7.36 -22.99
CA ILE A 330 0.38 6.70 -21.77
C ILE A 330 0.78 7.43 -20.49
N PHE A 331 1.93 8.11 -20.47
CA PHE A 331 2.39 8.85 -19.28
C PHE A 331 1.62 10.16 -19.08
N LEU A 332 0.93 10.67 -20.10
CA LEU A 332 0.00 11.78 -19.93
C LEU A 332 -1.24 11.35 -19.13
N LEU A 333 -1.68 10.09 -19.26
CA LEU A 333 -2.73 9.54 -18.38
C LEU A 333 -2.23 9.53 -16.93
N SER A 334 -1.02 9.00 -16.67
CA SER A 334 -0.41 9.04 -15.35
C SER A 334 -0.36 10.46 -14.78
N ALA A 335 0.11 11.42 -15.58
CA ALA A 335 0.17 12.82 -15.20
C ALA A 335 -1.22 13.41 -14.89
N SER A 336 -2.23 13.09 -15.69
CA SER A 336 -3.61 13.57 -15.47
C SER A 336 -4.20 13.04 -14.16
N LEU A 337 -4.03 11.74 -13.88
CA LEU A 337 -4.49 11.11 -12.66
C LEU A 337 -3.77 11.69 -11.44
N GLN A 338 -2.46 11.89 -11.57
CA GLN A 338 -1.64 12.46 -10.51
C GLN A 338 -1.99 13.92 -10.21
N LEU A 339 -2.30 14.70 -11.24
CA LEU A 339 -2.76 16.08 -11.11
C LEU A 339 -4.13 16.13 -10.42
N LEU A 340 -5.06 15.23 -10.76
CA LEU A 340 -6.34 15.10 -10.05
C LEU A 340 -6.14 14.80 -8.56
N VAL A 341 -5.20 13.92 -8.21
CA VAL A 341 -4.87 13.61 -6.81
C VAL A 341 -4.32 14.83 -6.08
N ILE A 342 -3.43 15.61 -6.71
CA ILE A 342 -2.90 16.85 -6.12
C ILE A 342 -4.04 17.84 -5.84
N ILE A 343 -4.91 18.08 -6.81
CA ILE A 343 -6.07 18.96 -6.65
C ILE A 343 -6.96 18.46 -5.51
N TRP A 344 -7.27 17.16 -5.50
CA TRP A 344 -8.12 16.58 -4.46
C TRP A 344 -7.48 16.67 -3.07
N THR A 345 -6.16 16.51 -2.99
CA THR A 345 -5.37 16.63 -1.76
C THR A 345 -5.38 18.06 -1.24
N ILE A 346 -5.19 19.06 -2.11
CA ILE A 346 -5.27 20.48 -1.75
C ILE A 346 -6.67 20.84 -1.27
N ILE A 347 -7.72 20.38 -1.96
CA ILE A 347 -9.12 20.59 -1.54
C ILE A 347 -9.39 19.92 -0.19
N GLY A 348 -8.88 18.70 0.02
CA GLY A 348 -9.00 17.97 1.28
C GLY A 348 -8.37 18.70 2.46
N PHE A 349 -7.15 19.21 2.27
CA PHE A 349 -6.42 19.95 3.31
C PHE A 349 -6.98 21.34 3.57
N THR A 350 -7.32 22.11 2.54
CA THR A 350 -7.93 23.44 2.72
C THR A 350 -9.22 23.35 3.51
N ARG A 351 -10.08 22.36 3.18
CA ARG A 351 -11.31 22.06 3.92
C ARG A 351 -11.07 21.66 5.37
N PHE A 352 -9.98 20.97 5.65
CA PHE A 352 -9.60 20.56 6.99
C PHE A 352 -9.10 21.73 7.84
N TYR A 353 -8.19 22.54 7.32
CA TYR A 353 -7.71 23.72 8.05
C TYR A 353 -8.83 24.73 8.29
N TYR A 354 -9.70 24.93 7.31
CA TYR A 354 -10.88 25.77 7.47
C TYR A 354 -11.87 25.20 8.50
N GLY A 355 -12.11 23.89 8.44
CA GLY A 355 -12.98 23.20 9.40
C GLY A 355 -12.43 23.26 10.82
N LYS A 356 -11.11 23.05 11.00
CA LYS A 356 -10.44 23.10 12.30
C LYS A 356 -10.51 24.50 12.90
N GLY A 357 -10.15 25.53 12.12
CA GLY A 357 -10.25 26.92 12.57
C GLY A 357 -11.68 27.30 12.99
N LYS A 358 -12.70 26.82 12.28
CA LYS A 358 -14.10 27.01 12.69
C LYS A 358 -14.43 26.30 14.01
N THR A 359 -13.93 25.09 14.21
CA THR A 359 -14.20 24.30 15.43
C THR A 359 -13.53 24.93 16.64
N ASP A 360 -12.31 25.46 16.48
CA ASP A 360 -11.57 26.14 17.55
C ASP A 360 -12.28 27.45 17.96
N ILE A 361 -12.79 28.21 16.99
CA ILE A 361 -13.61 29.42 17.23
C ILE A 361 -14.93 29.08 17.95
N ASP A 362 -15.61 28.02 17.52
CA ASP A 362 -16.88 27.60 18.15
C ASP A 362 -16.65 27.13 19.62
N GLN A 363 -15.49 26.55 19.94
CA GLN A 363 -15.11 26.16 21.31
C GLN A 363 -14.78 27.38 22.18
N GLU A 364 -14.06 28.37 21.65
CA GLU A 364 -13.78 29.62 22.38
C GLU A 364 -15.08 30.38 22.71
N ILE A 365 -16.03 30.47 21.76
CA ILE A 365 -17.33 31.11 21.98
C ILE A 365 -18.19 30.34 23.00
N GLY A 366 -18.07 29.00 23.05
CA GLY A 366 -18.74 28.16 24.05
C GLY A 366 -18.25 28.43 25.46
N ASN A 367 -16.93 28.44 25.67
CA ASN A 367 -16.33 28.70 26.98
C ASN A 367 -16.69 30.08 27.53
N ILE A 368 -16.78 31.11 26.67
CA ILE A 368 -17.17 32.47 27.08
C ILE A 368 -18.62 32.52 27.58
N LYS A 369 -19.51 31.64 27.09
CA LYS A 369 -20.92 31.58 27.53
C LYS A 369 -21.12 30.81 28.83
N ASP A 370 -20.23 29.88 29.15
CA ASP A 370 -20.30 29.10 30.41
C ASP A 370 -19.65 29.84 31.60
N GLU A 371 -18.85 30.88 31.34
CA GLU A 371 -18.27 31.77 32.37
C GLU A 371 -19.16 32.98 32.74
N GLN A 372 -20.28 33.20 32.04
CA GLN A 372 -21.29 34.24 32.33
C GLN A 372 -22.52 33.63 33.00
#